data_AF-F2RHM3-F1
#
_entry.id   AF-F2RHM3-F1
#
_cell.length_a   1.000
_cell.length_b   1.000
_cell.length_c   1.000
_cell.angle_alpha   90.00
_cell.angle_beta   90.00
_cell.angle_gamma   90.00
#
_symmetry.space_group_name_H-M   'P 1'
#
loop_
_entity.id
_entity.type
_entity.pdbx_description
1 polymer ?
#
loop_
_entity_poly.entity_id
_entity_poly.type
_entity_poly.pdbx_seq_one_letter_code
_entity_poly.pdbx_strand_id
1 'polypeptide(L)'
;MEDTRAWSDGPKGAEAADPGGGLSGLLGGPGGAARRAVTGVLVCRYCGEEQFEVTARECFCVGCCLPLGVEDGDVYGPETAWRLRPAAAPAPGTATEVLRCPAGHDLFQVAAAYTLGADGRVERLSVGLRCPADGSLRLFVDDARVEPVAG
;
A
#
# COMPACT_ATOMS: atom_id res chain seq x y z
N MET A 1 5.22 -18.77 15.88
CA MET A 1 4.01 -19.16 15.12
C MET A 1 3.12 -17.94 15.13
N GLU A 2 3.33 -17.06 14.15
CA GLU A 2 2.58 -17.05 12.88
C GLU A 2 1.24 -16.33 13.08
N ASP A 3 1.24 -15.05 12.70
CA ASP A 3 0.16 -14.54 11.86
C ASP A 3 0.74 -13.46 10.91
N THR A 4 1.59 -13.90 9.96
CA THR A 4 1.97 -13.08 8.80
C THR A 4 0.84 -13.10 7.77
N ARG A 5 -0.29 -12.45 8.08
CA ARG A 5 -1.38 -12.28 7.12
C ARG A 5 -1.65 -10.79 6.93
N ALA A 6 -1.25 -10.25 5.79
CA ALA A 6 -1.25 -8.81 5.54
C ALA A 6 -2.33 -8.27 4.59
N TRP A 7 -3.37 -8.94 4.06
CA TRP A 7 -4.46 -9.73 4.61
C TRP A 7 -5.21 -10.38 3.42
N SER A 8 -5.92 -11.51 3.59
CA SER A 8 -7.17 -11.85 2.85
C SER A 8 -7.88 -13.11 3.43
N ASP A 9 -9.16 -13.30 3.08
CA ASP A 9 -9.78 -14.62 2.76
C ASP A 9 -11.05 -14.54 1.83
N GLY A 10 -11.30 -13.42 1.12
CA GLY A 10 -12.35 -13.33 0.06
C GLY A 10 -13.65 -12.59 0.44
N PRO A 11 -14.57 -12.32 -0.52
CA PRO A 11 -15.02 -10.96 -0.81
C PRO A 11 -16.23 -10.48 0.02
N LYS A 12 -16.34 -9.16 0.24
CA LYS A 12 -17.61 -8.48 0.57
C LYS A 12 -17.76 -7.17 -0.22
N GLY A 13 -18.41 -7.27 -1.38
CA GLY A 13 -18.69 -6.19 -2.35
C GLY A 13 -18.64 -6.71 -3.81
N ALA A 14 -19.47 -6.17 -4.72
CA ALA A 14 -19.72 -6.72 -6.06
C ALA A 14 -18.63 -6.50 -7.12
N GLU A 15 -17.43 -6.04 -6.74
CA GLU A 15 -16.29 -5.91 -7.66
C GLU A 15 -15.15 -6.83 -7.21
N ALA A 16 -15.46 -8.13 -7.15
CA ALA A 16 -14.45 -9.15 -7.00
C ALA A 16 -13.74 -9.36 -8.36
N ALA A 17 -12.47 -8.97 -8.38
CA ALA A 17 -11.43 -9.39 -9.32
C ALA A 17 -11.61 -8.97 -10.79
N ASP A 18 -10.78 -8.01 -11.22
CA ASP A 18 -10.14 -8.14 -12.53
C ASP A 18 -9.19 -9.35 -12.43
N PRO A 19 -9.39 -10.42 -13.22
CA PRO A 19 -8.50 -11.58 -13.24
C PRO A 19 -7.06 -11.28 -13.69
N GLY A 20 -6.75 -10.02 -14.07
CA GLY A 20 -5.41 -9.54 -14.40
C GLY A 20 -4.62 -8.85 -13.28
N GLY A 21 -5.14 -8.74 -12.05
CA GLY A 21 -4.58 -7.92 -10.96
C GLY A 21 -3.13 -8.25 -10.55
N GLY A 22 -2.30 -7.21 -10.45
CA GLY A 22 -0.83 -7.24 -10.34
C GLY A 22 -0.23 -7.95 -9.12
N LEU A 23 -1.03 -8.29 -8.11
CA LEU A 23 -0.60 -9.08 -6.95
C LEU A 23 -0.06 -10.47 -7.35
N SER A 24 -0.57 -11.06 -8.43
CA SER A 24 -0.02 -12.32 -8.98
C SER A 24 1.39 -12.14 -9.58
N GLY A 25 1.71 -10.92 -10.03
CA GLY A 25 3.04 -10.57 -10.53
C GLY A 25 4.08 -10.45 -9.40
N LEU A 26 3.65 -10.02 -8.21
CA LEU A 26 4.52 -9.87 -7.03
C LEU A 26 4.89 -11.20 -6.37
N LEU A 27 4.00 -12.19 -6.43
CA LEU A 27 4.22 -13.52 -5.85
C LEU A 27 4.94 -14.51 -6.79
N GLY A 28 5.39 -14.04 -7.95
CA GLY A 28 6.10 -14.86 -8.93
C GLY A 28 5.14 -15.59 -9.86
N GLY A 29 4.91 -14.99 -11.03
CA GLY A 29 4.40 -15.75 -12.17
C GLY A 29 5.37 -16.86 -12.58
N PRO A 30 4.90 -17.90 -13.29
CA PRO A 30 5.72 -19.04 -13.69
C PRO A 30 6.84 -18.56 -14.63
N GLY A 31 8.06 -18.44 -14.10
CA GLY A 31 9.27 -18.06 -14.85
C GLY A 31 10.07 -16.86 -14.33
N GLY A 32 9.57 -16.13 -13.33
CA GLY A 32 10.34 -15.05 -12.67
C GLY A 32 11.08 -15.55 -11.44
N ALA A 33 12.38 -15.25 -11.32
CA ALA A 33 13.12 -15.50 -10.07
C ALA A 33 12.35 -14.85 -8.91
N ALA A 34 12.00 -15.64 -7.89
CA ALA A 34 11.21 -15.20 -6.75
C ALA A 34 11.90 -13.99 -6.10
N ARG A 35 11.36 -12.80 -6.34
CA ARG A 35 11.81 -11.58 -5.68
C ARG A 35 11.34 -11.68 -4.23
N ARG A 36 12.22 -11.40 -3.28
CA ARG A 36 11.84 -11.42 -1.86
C ARG A 36 10.79 -10.34 -1.63
N ALA A 37 9.54 -10.77 -1.51
CA ALA A 37 8.43 -9.92 -1.12
C ALA A 37 8.37 -9.84 0.41
N VAL A 38 8.24 -8.64 0.94
CA VAL A 38 8.02 -8.39 2.37
C VAL A 38 6.68 -7.70 2.51
N THR A 39 5.91 -8.10 3.53
CA THR A 39 4.57 -7.55 3.80
C THR A 39 4.42 -7.24 5.28
N GLY A 40 3.66 -6.18 5.60
CA GLY A 40 3.38 -5.80 6.98
C GLY A 40 2.23 -4.80 7.09
N VAL A 41 1.52 -4.86 8.23
CA VAL A 41 0.54 -3.84 8.63
C VAL A 41 1.30 -2.61 9.13
N LEU A 42 0.80 -1.42 8.80
CA LEU A 42 1.39 -0.17 9.24
C LEU A 42 0.85 0.25 10.60
N VAL A 43 1.77 0.65 11.46
CA VAL A 43 1.49 1.24 12.78
C VAL A 43 2.24 2.56 12.86
N CYS A 44 1.57 3.61 13.30
CA CYS A 44 2.18 4.92 13.41
C CYS A 44 3.33 4.89 14.42
N ARG A 45 4.55 5.14 13.97
CA ARG A 45 5.75 5.12 14.83
C ARG A 45 5.72 6.13 15.98
N TYR A 46 4.87 7.15 15.88
CA TYR A 46 4.82 8.25 16.85
C TYR A 46 3.79 8.04 17.96
N CYS A 47 2.63 7.46 17.63
CA CYS A 47 1.53 7.31 18.61
C CYS A 47 1.00 5.88 18.72
N GLY A 48 1.48 4.93 17.90
CA GLY A 48 1.06 3.53 17.96
C GLY A 48 -0.29 3.21 17.32
N GLU A 49 -0.98 4.21 16.75
CA GLU A 49 -2.25 4.00 16.04
C GLU A 49 -2.09 3.17 14.77
N GLU A 50 -3.10 2.36 14.47
CA GLU A 50 -3.16 1.48 13.29
C GLU A 50 -4.19 1.94 12.23
N GLN A 51 -4.90 3.04 12.52
CA GLN A 51 -5.90 3.61 11.62
C GLN A 51 -5.43 4.90 10.99
N PHE A 52 -5.77 5.04 9.71
CA PHE A 52 -5.36 6.15 8.87
C PHE A 52 -6.53 6.66 8.05
N GLU A 53 -6.64 7.97 7.95
CA GLU A 53 -7.48 8.64 6.95
C GLU A 53 -6.75 8.61 5.61
N VAL A 54 -7.42 8.13 4.56
CA VAL A 54 -6.78 7.93 3.25
C VAL A 54 -7.33 8.90 2.20
N THR A 55 -6.43 9.72 1.68
CA THR A 55 -6.69 10.59 0.54
C THR A 55 -6.07 9.97 -0.72
N ALA A 56 -6.40 10.48 -1.90
CA ALA A 56 -5.88 9.97 -3.17
C ALA A 56 -4.34 9.89 -3.29
N ARG A 57 -3.59 10.57 -2.40
CA ARG A 57 -2.13 10.68 -2.48
C ARG A 57 -1.39 10.33 -1.19
N GLU A 58 -2.06 10.32 -0.06
CA GLU A 58 -1.40 10.16 1.24
C GLU A 58 -2.33 9.53 2.27
N CYS A 59 -1.73 8.84 3.25
CA CYS A 59 -2.42 8.33 4.41
C CYS A 59 -2.03 9.15 5.65
N PHE A 60 -3.00 9.59 6.45
CA PHE A 60 -2.77 10.41 7.64
C PHE A 60 -3.16 9.63 8.90
N CYS A 61 -2.27 9.59 9.88
CA CYS A 61 -2.55 8.93 11.15
C CYS A 61 -3.67 9.66 11.91
N VAL A 62 -4.71 8.94 12.33
CA VAL A 62 -5.84 9.56 13.05
C VAL A 62 -5.48 10.07 14.45
N GLY A 63 -4.42 9.55 15.06
CA GLY A 63 -3.99 9.94 16.40
C GLY A 63 -3.17 11.22 16.42
N CYS A 64 -2.12 11.28 15.60
CA CYS A 64 -1.17 12.40 15.60
C CYS A 64 -1.26 13.30 14.34
N CYS A 65 -2.14 12.99 13.40
CA CYS A 65 -2.36 13.74 12.14
C CYS A 65 -1.12 13.86 11.24
N LEU A 66 -0.11 13.01 11.46
CA LEU A 66 1.10 12.99 10.63
C LEU A 66 0.88 12.10 9.39
N PRO A 67 1.39 12.51 8.21
CA PRO A 67 1.31 11.71 7.00
C PRO A 67 2.23 10.48 7.08
N LEU A 68 1.86 9.45 6.32
CA LEU A 68 2.63 8.22 6.13
C LEU A 68 3.59 8.29 4.95
N GLY A 69 3.92 9.45 4.39
CA GLY A 69 4.86 9.63 3.26
C GLY A 69 4.90 8.47 2.26
N VAL A 70 3.74 7.93 1.88
CA VAL A 70 3.64 6.70 1.06
C VAL A 70 4.22 6.96 -0.32
N GLU A 71 4.08 8.19 -0.83
CA GLU A 71 4.67 8.60 -2.10
C GLU A 71 6.20 8.81 -2.01
N ASP A 72 6.73 9.09 -0.81
CA ASP A 72 8.10 9.53 -0.54
C ASP A 72 8.96 8.49 0.24
N GLY A 73 8.43 7.29 0.44
CA GLY A 73 9.17 6.18 1.04
C GLY A 73 9.36 6.21 2.56
N ASP A 74 8.67 7.12 3.26
CA ASP A 74 8.77 7.24 4.73
C ASP A 74 8.23 6.01 5.48
N VAL A 75 7.42 5.18 4.80
CA VAL A 75 6.89 3.90 5.30
C VAL A 75 8.00 2.95 5.74
N TYR A 76 9.18 3.00 5.11
CA TYR A 76 10.28 2.04 5.34
C TYR A 76 11.52 2.63 6.02
N GLY A 77 11.39 3.82 6.61
CA GLY A 77 12.49 4.50 7.30
C GLY A 77 13.46 5.20 6.34
N PRO A 78 14.30 6.10 6.85
CA PRO A 78 15.08 7.04 6.03
C PRO A 78 16.17 6.37 5.19
N GLU A 79 16.61 5.15 5.54
CA GLU A 79 17.67 4.43 4.83
C GLU A 79 17.21 3.82 3.51
N THR A 80 15.90 3.82 3.27
CA THR A 80 15.25 3.37 2.04
C THR A 80 14.50 4.52 1.37
N ALA A 81 15.09 5.70 1.27
CA ALA A 81 14.44 6.84 0.60
C ALA A 81 14.18 6.54 -0.89
N TRP A 82 12.92 6.59 -1.30
CA TRP A 82 12.46 6.39 -2.68
C TRP A 82 11.22 7.23 -2.96
N ARG A 83 10.85 7.39 -4.22
CA ARG A 83 9.59 7.99 -4.63
C ARG A 83 8.81 7.08 -5.56
N LEU A 84 7.49 7.12 -5.51
CA LEU A 84 6.68 6.45 -6.53
C LEU A 84 6.97 7.09 -7.89
N ARG A 85 7.34 6.27 -8.88
CA ARG A 85 7.44 6.76 -10.25
C ARG A 85 6.04 7.14 -10.72
N PRO A 86 5.83 8.35 -11.28
CA PRO A 86 4.55 8.71 -11.87
C PRO A 86 4.09 7.68 -12.89
N ALA A 87 2.81 7.30 -12.84
CA ALA A 87 2.22 6.48 -13.91
C ALA A 87 2.36 7.23 -15.24
N ALA A 88 2.71 6.51 -16.32
CA ALA A 88 3.01 7.11 -17.63
C ALA A 88 1.83 7.89 -18.24
N ALA A 89 0.63 7.76 -17.70
CA ALA A 89 -0.48 8.68 -17.88
C ALA A 89 -0.99 9.11 -16.49
N PRO A 90 -1.21 10.41 -16.24
CA PRO A 90 -1.99 10.81 -15.07
C PRO A 90 -3.37 10.18 -15.22
N ALA A 91 -3.83 9.45 -14.20
CA ALA A 91 -5.24 9.11 -14.13
C ALA A 91 -6.03 10.43 -14.20
N PRO A 92 -7.09 10.53 -15.03
CA PRO A 92 -7.87 11.76 -15.12
C PRO A 92 -8.44 12.10 -13.74
N GLY A 93 -7.98 13.22 -13.18
CA GLY A 93 -8.39 13.73 -11.88
C GLY A 93 -7.21 13.89 -10.91
N THR A 94 -6.73 15.12 -10.75
CA THR A 94 -5.99 15.59 -9.56
C THR A 94 -6.93 15.70 -8.36
N ALA A 95 -7.73 14.66 -8.13
CA ALA A 95 -8.77 14.74 -7.13
C ALA A 95 -8.10 14.56 -5.76
N THR A 96 -8.27 15.55 -4.90
CA THR A 96 -8.17 15.41 -3.43
C THR A 96 -9.33 14.55 -2.93
N GLU A 97 -9.62 13.46 -3.64
CA GLU A 97 -10.75 12.60 -3.35
C GLU A 97 -10.37 11.74 -2.17
N VAL A 98 -11.19 11.85 -1.14
CA VAL A 98 -11.12 11.02 0.04
C VAL A 98 -11.60 9.62 -0.37
N LEU A 99 -10.76 8.61 -0.18
CA LEU A 99 -11.16 7.24 -0.44
C LEU A 99 -12.15 6.83 0.66
N ARG A 100 -13.31 6.30 0.27
CA ARG A 100 -14.30 5.77 1.22
C ARG A 100 -14.44 4.26 1.11
N CYS A 101 -14.53 3.62 2.26
CA CYS A 101 -14.90 2.22 2.38
C CYS A 101 -16.42 2.06 2.12
N PRO A 102 -16.92 0.85 1.79
CA PRO A 102 -18.35 0.60 1.60
C PRO A 102 -19.25 0.99 2.79
N ALA A 103 -18.71 1.00 4.02
CA ALA A 103 -19.38 1.53 5.20
C ALA A 103 -19.50 3.08 5.24
N GLY A 104 -18.93 3.78 4.25
CA GLY A 104 -19.14 5.22 4.01
C GLY A 104 -18.12 6.17 4.67
N HIS A 105 -17.13 5.65 5.39
CA HIS A 105 -16.07 6.45 6.01
C HIS A 105 -14.71 6.25 5.31
N ASP A 106 -13.74 7.07 5.68
CA ASP A 106 -12.40 7.21 5.09
C ASP A 106 -11.27 6.67 5.97
N LEU A 107 -11.63 6.03 7.08
CA LEU A 107 -10.71 5.35 7.97
C LEU A 107 -10.38 3.94 7.48
N PHE A 108 -9.10 3.61 7.47
CA PHE A 108 -8.59 2.30 7.07
C PHE A 108 -7.46 1.83 7.99
N GLN A 109 -7.35 0.52 8.16
CA GLN A 109 -6.08 -0.12 8.48
C GLN A 109 -5.27 -0.23 7.18
N VAL A 110 -3.97 0.05 7.22
CA VAL A 110 -3.10 0.08 6.04
C VAL A 110 -2.07 -1.04 6.12
N ALA A 111 -1.81 -1.71 5.01
CA ALA A 111 -0.73 -2.67 4.87
C ALA A 111 0.09 -2.36 3.62
N ALA A 112 1.38 -2.63 3.67
CA ALA A 112 2.28 -2.45 2.53
C ALA A 112 2.97 -3.78 2.19
N ALA A 113 3.14 -3.99 0.89
CA ALA A 113 3.89 -5.08 0.29
C ALA A 113 4.95 -4.51 -0.64
N TYR A 114 6.17 -5.03 -0.60
CA TYR A 114 7.23 -4.54 -1.46
C TYR A 114 8.19 -5.64 -1.88
N THR A 115 8.82 -5.44 -3.04
CA THR A 115 9.92 -6.30 -3.50
C THR A 115 11.25 -5.59 -3.36
N LEU A 116 12.26 -6.34 -2.91
CA LEU A 116 13.64 -5.88 -2.85
C LEU A 116 14.41 -6.30 -4.11
N GLY A 117 15.22 -5.37 -4.63
CA GLY A 117 16.23 -5.63 -5.65
C GLY A 117 17.46 -6.33 -5.07
N ALA A 118 18.41 -6.69 -5.94
CA ALA A 118 19.65 -7.35 -5.53
C ALA A 118 20.54 -6.50 -4.61
N ASP A 119 20.38 -5.17 -4.67
CA ASP A 119 21.05 -4.20 -3.80
C ASP A 119 20.32 -3.96 -2.47
N GLY A 120 19.23 -4.70 -2.21
CA GLY A 120 18.42 -4.55 -1.00
C GLY A 120 17.51 -3.33 -1.00
N ARG A 121 17.40 -2.59 -2.12
CA ARG A 121 16.49 -1.45 -2.24
C ARG A 121 15.10 -1.87 -2.69
N VAL A 122 14.10 -1.09 -2.30
CA VAL A 122 12.72 -1.27 -2.78
C VAL A 122 12.68 -1.00 -4.28
N GLU A 123 12.10 -1.91 -5.05
CA GLU A 123 11.88 -1.73 -6.50
C GLU A 123 10.40 -1.51 -6.83
N ARG A 124 9.52 -2.14 -6.06
CA ARG A 124 8.07 -2.16 -6.28
C ARG A 124 7.33 -2.10 -4.96
N LEU A 125 6.19 -1.43 -4.97
CA LEU A 125 5.32 -1.23 -3.81
C LEU A 125 3.87 -1.53 -4.18
N SER A 126 3.16 -2.15 -3.24
CA SER A 126 1.70 -2.15 -3.20
C SER A 126 1.25 -1.76 -1.81
N VAL A 127 0.14 -1.02 -1.74
CA VAL A 127 -0.46 -0.57 -0.48
C VAL A 127 -1.92 -0.99 -0.51
N GLY A 128 -2.31 -1.79 0.49
CA GLY A 128 -3.66 -2.27 0.70
C GLY A 128 -4.33 -1.52 1.83
N LEU A 129 -5.63 -1.33 1.69
CA LEU A 129 -6.52 -0.75 2.68
C LEU A 129 -7.51 -1.81 3.15
N ARG A 130 -7.75 -1.85 4.46
CA ARG A 130 -8.79 -2.67 5.07
C ARG A 130 -9.74 -1.79 5.87
N CYS A 131 -11.02 -1.87 5.57
CA CYS A 131 -12.02 -1.15 6.34
C CYS A 131 -12.15 -1.79 7.74
N PRO A 132 -11.96 -1.03 8.84
CA PRO A 132 -12.11 -1.57 10.18
C PRO A 132 -13.54 -2.00 10.51
N ALA A 133 -14.56 -1.40 9.87
CA ALA A 133 -15.96 -1.66 10.17
C ALA A 133 -16.48 -2.99 9.58
N ASP A 134 -16.17 -3.29 8.32
CA ASP A 134 -16.72 -4.46 7.61
C ASP A 134 -15.66 -5.43 7.06
N GLY A 135 -14.37 -5.08 7.21
CA GLY A 135 -13.24 -5.88 6.73
C GLY A 135 -13.03 -5.86 5.22
N SER A 136 -13.78 -5.04 4.47
CA SER A 136 -13.60 -4.89 3.02
C SER A 136 -12.18 -4.43 2.68
N LEU A 137 -11.67 -4.91 1.55
CA LEU A 137 -10.30 -4.67 1.10
C LEU A 137 -10.29 -3.83 -0.18
N ARG A 138 -9.31 -2.95 -0.31
CA ARG A 138 -9.06 -2.14 -1.51
C ARG A 138 -7.57 -1.98 -1.74
N LEU A 139 -7.14 -1.87 -3.00
CA LEU A 139 -5.79 -1.44 -3.34
C LEU A 139 -5.73 0.07 -3.43
N PHE A 140 -4.79 0.67 -2.68
CA PHE A 140 -4.44 2.08 -2.76
C PHE A 140 -3.32 2.32 -3.78
N VAL A 141 -2.29 1.46 -3.75
CA VAL A 141 -1.20 1.42 -4.72
C VAL A 141 -1.07 -0.02 -5.20
N ASP A 142 -1.03 -0.26 -6.52
CA ASP A 142 -0.88 -1.59 -7.11
C ASP A 142 0.39 -1.69 -7.95
N ASP A 143 1.28 -2.62 -7.58
CA ASP A 143 2.57 -2.94 -8.21
C ASP A 143 3.35 -1.73 -8.78
N ALA A 144 3.35 -0.60 -8.05
CA ALA A 144 3.96 0.63 -8.51
C ALA A 144 5.48 0.52 -8.46
N ARG A 145 6.15 1.01 -9.52
CA ARG A 145 7.61 1.15 -9.51
C ARG A 145 8.01 2.34 -8.65
N VAL A 146 9.11 2.18 -7.93
CA VAL A 146 9.73 3.28 -7.19
C VAL A 146 11.04 3.70 -7.85
N GLU A 147 11.46 4.93 -7.61
CA GLU A 147 12.76 5.47 -8.00
C GLU A 147 13.53 5.95 -6.78
N PRO A 148 14.85 5.73 -6.70
CA PRO A 148 15.64 6.25 -5.59
C PRO A 148 15.59 7.77 -5.53
N VAL A 149 15.51 8.34 -4.33
CA VAL A 149 15.76 9.78 -4.14
C VAL A 149 17.27 9.96 -4.07
N ALA A 150 17.84 10.78 -4.96
CA ALA A 150 19.24 11.17 -4.85
C ALA A 150 19.42 11.99 -3.56
N GLY A 151 20.29 11.52 -2.66
CA GLY A 151 20.68 12.25 -1.44
C GLY A 151 21.54 13.47 -1.73
#